data_AF-A0A382U2A9-F1
#
_entry.id   AF-A0A382U2A9-F1
#
_cell.length_a   1.000
_cell.length_b   1.000
_cell.length_c   1.000
_cell.angle_alpha   90.00
_cell.angle_beta   90.00
_cell.angle_gamma   90.00
#
_symmetry.space_group_name_H-M   'P 1'
#
loop_
_entity.id
_entity.type
_entity.pdbx_description
1 polymer ?
#
loop_
_entity_poly.entity_id
_entity_poly.type
_entity_poly.pdbx_seq_one_letter_code
_entity_poly.pdbx_strand_id
1 'polypeptide(L)'
;MSDHQEHHDDGHHVNYKKIYFTLLALLAISVAGPLVAELIDVAWMATLLTLITAFGIALYKAKLVIENFMHLKWEKRIMKWVLTTSLLLMALMFAGISPDVMNHEGNNWQNVAAVAAVARGIDSGEEEAVEEDAAPAVELAFNAESMFNIVCATCHGPEGQGDGPAGVALDPRPASFVDPEFWETRDMDRIVQVITNGAASVGGSPLMVAWSASFDEGQIQDFADYVMTFRPNE
;
A
#
# COMPACT_ATOMS: atom_id res chain seq x y z
N MET A 1 -51.72 -25.97 45.54
CA MET A 1 -50.56 -25.31 46.18
C MET A 1 -49.34 -25.69 45.37
N SER A 2 -49.07 -24.95 44.31
CA SER A 2 -47.83 -25.07 43.52
C SER A 2 -47.10 -23.75 43.68
N ASP A 3 -46.01 -23.83 44.42
CA ASP A 3 -45.09 -22.76 44.76
C ASP A 3 -44.47 -22.20 43.48
N HIS A 4 -44.74 -20.94 43.15
CA HIS A 4 -44.05 -20.21 42.09
C HIS A 4 -42.80 -19.60 42.71
N GLN A 5 -41.69 -20.32 42.61
CA GLN A 5 -40.39 -19.84 43.04
C GLN A 5 -39.88 -18.83 42.00
N GLU A 6 -39.92 -17.54 42.36
CA GLU A 6 -39.30 -16.45 41.61
C GLU A 6 -37.79 -16.67 41.55
N HIS A 7 -37.27 -16.93 40.35
CA HIS A 7 -35.85 -16.88 40.07
C HIS A 7 -35.41 -15.41 40.06
N HIS A 8 -34.81 -14.98 41.17
CA HIS A 8 -34.05 -13.73 41.22
C HIS A 8 -32.82 -13.86 40.32
N ASP A 9 -32.90 -13.29 39.12
CA ASP A 9 -31.73 -12.99 38.29
C ASP A 9 -30.96 -11.86 38.96
N ASP A 10 -29.91 -12.21 39.71
CA ASP A 10 -28.91 -11.27 40.22
C ASP A 10 -28.06 -10.74 39.05
N GLY A 11 -28.67 -9.85 38.27
CA GLY A 11 -28.03 -9.14 37.17
C GLY A 11 -26.95 -8.20 37.69
N HIS A 12 -25.69 -8.63 37.62
CA HIS A 12 -24.51 -7.77 37.78
C HIS A 12 -24.54 -6.65 36.71
N HIS A 13 -25.18 -5.53 37.01
CA HIS A 13 -25.22 -4.38 36.11
C HIS A 13 -23.81 -3.77 36.00
N VAL A 14 -23.17 -3.96 34.85
CA VAL A 14 -21.91 -3.29 34.53
C VAL A 14 -22.18 -1.79 34.39
N ASN A 15 -21.46 -0.97 35.15
CA ASN A 15 -21.67 0.48 35.16
C ASN A 15 -20.99 1.14 33.95
N TYR A 16 -21.62 1.07 32.78
CA TYR A 16 -21.09 1.61 31.51
C TYR A 16 -20.72 3.10 31.57
N LYS A 17 -21.45 3.90 32.36
CA LYS A 17 -21.13 5.32 32.56
C LYS A 17 -19.75 5.51 33.20
N LYS A 18 -19.40 4.68 34.20
CA LYS A 18 -18.07 4.74 34.85
C LYS A 18 -16.97 4.40 33.85
N ILE A 19 -17.17 3.36 33.04
CA ILE A 19 -16.22 2.94 32.00
C ILE A 19 -16.02 4.02 30.95
N TYR A 20 -17.10 4.64 30.48
CA TYR A 20 -17.04 5.75 29.52
C TYR A 20 -16.20 6.91 30.06
N PHE A 21 -16.45 7.36 31.29
CA PHE A 21 -15.65 8.43 31.89
C PHE A 21 -14.18 8.03 32.12
N THR A 22 -13.91 6.77 32.47
CA THR A 22 -12.53 6.25 32.56
C THR A 22 -11.84 6.30 31.19
N LEU A 23 -12.49 5.90 30.11
CA LEU A 23 -11.93 5.96 28.75
C LEU A 23 -11.67 7.40 28.29
N LEU A 24 -12.60 8.32 28.61
CA LEU A 24 -12.46 9.75 28.32
C LEU A 24 -11.27 10.37 29.07
N ALA A 25 -11.10 10.04 30.36
CA ALA A 25 -9.96 10.48 31.14
C ALA A 25 -8.63 9.96 30.56
N LEU A 26 -8.58 8.69 30.19
CA LEU A 26 -7.39 8.09 29.56
C LEU A 26 -7.09 8.70 28.18
N LEU A 27 -8.11 9.14 27.43
CA LEU A 27 -7.93 9.90 26.19
C LEU A 27 -7.34 11.28 26.46
N ALA A 28 -7.89 12.01 27.42
CA ALA A 28 -7.38 13.32 27.81
C ALA A 28 -5.90 13.24 28.25
N ILE A 29 -5.55 12.24 29.06
CA ILE A 29 -4.16 12.00 29.50
C ILE A 29 -3.26 11.66 28.30
N SER A 30 -3.73 10.83 27.37
CA SER A 30 -2.96 10.46 26.17
C SER A 30 -2.71 11.64 25.24
N VAL A 31 -3.62 12.61 25.17
CA VAL A 31 -3.47 13.82 24.35
C VAL A 31 -2.62 14.87 25.07
N ALA A 32 -2.81 15.03 26.38
CA ALA A 32 -2.05 15.99 27.18
C ALA A 32 -0.58 15.57 27.41
N GLY A 33 -0.29 14.26 27.45
CA GLY A 33 1.06 13.74 27.68
C GLY A 33 2.12 14.30 26.72
N PRO A 34 1.93 14.17 25.39
CA PRO A 34 2.85 14.75 24.40
C PRO A 34 2.97 16.27 24.50
N LEU A 35 1.85 16.98 24.71
CA LEU A 35 1.83 18.44 24.80
C LEU A 35 2.57 18.97 26.03
N VAL A 36 2.50 18.26 27.15
CA VAL A 36 3.24 18.59 28.38
C VAL A 36 4.72 18.19 28.25
N ALA A 37 5.03 17.12 27.52
CA ALA A 37 6.41 16.68 27.27
C ALA A 37 7.22 17.71 26.46
N GLU A 38 6.60 18.36 25.47
CA GLU A 38 7.20 19.46 24.70
C GLU A 38 7.52 20.69 25.56
N LEU A 39 6.77 20.92 26.65
CA LEU A 39 6.94 22.09 27.52
C LEU A 39 8.12 21.96 28.50
N ILE A 40 8.58 20.75 28.82
CA ILE A 40 9.53 20.50 29.94
C ILE A 40 10.98 20.31 29.46
N ASP A 41 11.26 20.39 28.15
CA ASP A 41 12.60 20.35 27.53
C ASP A 41 13.52 19.19 28.02
N VAL A 42 12.94 18.03 28.29
CA VAL A 42 13.68 16.82 28.72
C VAL A 42 13.86 15.85 27.55
N ALA A 43 14.58 16.31 26.52
CA ALA A 43 14.54 15.77 25.16
C ALA A 43 14.80 14.25 25.00
N TRP A 44 15.60 13.61 25.86
CA TRP A 44 15.93 12.17 25.71
C TRP A 44 15.14 11.24 26.64
N MET A 45 14.61 11.75 27.76
CA MET A 45 13.83 10.95 28.72
C MET A 45 12.32 11.08 28.48
N ALA A 46 11.88 12.20 27.89
CA ALA A 46 10.49 12.49 27.59
C ALA A 46 9.92 11.56 26.50
N THR A 47 10.66 11.27 25.44
CA THR A 47 10.19 10.40 24.34
C THR A 47 9.98 8.96 24.80
N LEU A 48 10.92 8.41 25.58
CA LEU A 48 10.77 7.05 26.12
C LEU A 48 9.61 6.99 27.13
N LEU A 49 9.50 7.98 28.02
CA LEU A 49 8.44 8.02 29.02
C LEU A 49 7.05 8.23 28.39
N THR A 50 6.92 9.08 27.36
CA THR A 50 5.69 9.27 26.59
C THR A 50 5.30 8.03 25.81
N LEU A 51 6.26 7.33 25.21
CA LEU A 51 6.00 6.05 24.55
C LEU A 51 5.52 4.98 25.54
N ILE A 52 6.18 4.84 26.70
CA ILE A 52 5.78 3.88 27.73
C ILE A 52 4.38 4.21 28.28
N THR A 53 4.09 5.49 28.55
CA THR A 53 2.77 5.92 29.04
C THR A 53 1.69 5.77 27.98
N ALA A 54 1.95 6.13 26.72
CA ALA A 54 1.01 5.94 25.62
C ALA A 54 0.69 4.45 25.41
N PHE A 55 1.70 3.58 25.38
CA PHE A 55 1.51 2.14 25.22
C PHE A 55 0.81 1.52 26.42
N GLY A 56 1.15 1.94 27.64
CA GLY A 56 0.48 1.51 28.87
C GLY A 56 -1.00 1.89 28.89
N ILE A 57 -1.34 3.12 28.49
CA ILE A 57 -2.73 3.59 28.37
C ILE A 57 -3.47 2.80 27.28
N ALA A 58 -2.83 2.54 26.14
CA ALA A 58 -3.41 1.76 25.05
C ALA A 58 -3.75 0.34 25.49
N LEU A 59 -2.84 -0.35 26.18
CA LEU A 59 -3.07 -1.69 26.72
C LEU A 59 -4.20 -1.70 27.76
N TYR A 60 -4.25 -0.71 28.65
CA TYR A 60 -5.30 -0.61 29.66
C TYR A 60 -6.67 -0.34 29.03
N LYS A 61 -6.75 0.56 28.03
CA LYS A 61 -7.98 0.79 27.23
C LYS A 61 -8.43 -0.50 26.53
N ALA A 62 -7.52 -1.19 25.85
CA ALA A 62 -7.81 -2.43 25.16
C ALA A 62 -8.37 -3.49 26.12
N LYS A 63 -7.75 -3.65 27.30
CA LYS A 63 -8.26 -4.53 28.37
C LYS A 63 -9.68 -4.13 28.79
N LEU A 64 -9.93 -2.85 29.06
CA LEU A 64 -11.25 -2.35 29.47
C LEU A 64 -12.34 -2.67 28.42
N VAL A 65 -12.02 -2.51 27.14
CA VAL A 65 -12.92 -2.80 26.02
C VAL A 65 -13.18 -4.30 25.88
N ILE A 66 -12.12 -5.11 25.88
CA ILE A 66 -12.21 -6.59 25.81
C ILE A 66 -13.09 -7.15 26.92
N GLU A 67 -12.89 -6.64 28.13
CA GLU A 67 -13.55 -7.16 29.31
C GLU A 67 -15.01 -6.74 29.46
N ASN A 68 -15.40 -5.55 28.98
CA ASN A 68 -16.72 -4.97 29.26
C ASN A 68 -17.61 -4.80 28.02
N PHE A 69 -17.05 -4.77 26.81
CA PHE A 69 -17.82 -4.58 25.56
C PHE A 69 -17.74 -5.80 24.64
N MET A 70 -16.58 -6.47 24.56
CA MET A 70 -16.42 -7.62 23.67
C MET A 70 -16.91 -8.96 24.26
N HIS A 71 -17.42 -8.97 25.51
CA HIS A 71 -17.95 -10.18 26.19
C HIS A 71 -16.98 -11.39 26.26
N LEU A 72 -15.68 -11.19 25.97
CA LEU A 72 -14.64 -12.24 25.97
C LEU A 72 -14.40 -12.86 27.36
N LYS A 73 -14.86 -12.22 28.44
CA LYS A 73 -14.86 -12.81 29.79
C LYS A 73 -15.81 -14.00 29.92
N TRP A 74 -16.85 -14.08 29.09
CA TRP A 74 -17.91 -15.08 29.13
C TRP A 74 -17.90 -16.03 27.93
N GLU A 75 -16.93 -15.85 27.02
CA GLU A 75 -16.76 -16.70 25.86
C GLU A 75 -15.91 -17.94 26.18
N LYS A 76 -16.18 -19.04 25.48
CA LYS A 76 -15.51 -20.33 25.68
C LYS A 76 -13.99 -20.15 25.54
N ARG A 77 -13.22 -20.90 26.35
CA ARG A 77 -11.75 -20.96 26.35
C ARG A 77 -11.12 -21.06 24.94
N ILE A 78 -11.88 -21.56 23.96
CA ILE A 78 -11.50 -21.65 22.55
C ILE A 78 -11.16 -20.29 21.89
N MET A 79 -11.82 -19.18 22.23
CA MET A 79 -11.57 -17.90 21.56
C MET A 79 -10.16 -17.37 21.84
N LYS A 80 -9.66 -17.62 23.06
CA LYS A 80 -8.26 -17.31 23.40
C LYS A 80 -7.30 -18.06 22.50
N TRP A 81 -7.53 -19.36 22.29
CA TRP A 81 -6.73 -20.18 21.39
C TRP A 81 -6.78 -19.67 19.95
N VAL A 82 -7.96 -19.35 19.42
CA VAL A 82 -8.10 -18.82 18.06
C VAL A 82 -7.33 -17.51 17.89
N LEU A 83 -7.52 -16.55 18.79
CA LEU A 83 -6.82 -15.26 18.75
C LEU A 83 -5.31 -15.42 18.90
N THR A 84 -4.84 -16.23 19.85
CA THR A 84 -3.39 -16.47 20.02
C THR A 84 -2.79 -17.16 18.82
N THR A 85 -3.48 -18.12 18.21
CA THR A 85 -2.97 -18.82 17.02
C THR A 85 -2.94 -17.88 15.82
N SER A 86 -3.95 -17.03 15.64
CA SER A 86 -3.95 -16.01 14.58
C SER A 86 -2.79 -15.02 14.73
N LEU A 87 -2.55 -14.52 15.95
CA LEU A 87 -1.45 -13.58 16.19
C LEU A 87 -0.08 -14.25 15.97
N LEU A 88 0.04 -15.52 16.38
CA LEU A 88 1.25 -16.31 16.17
C LEU A 88 1.50 -16.59 14.68
N LEU A 89 0.45 -16.91 13.91
CA LEU A 89 0.56 -17.10 12.46
C LEU A 89 0.96 -15.81 11.75
N MET A 90 0.39 -14.67 12.15
CA MET A 90 0.78 -13.36 11.63
C MET A 90 2.27 -13.07 11.93
N ALA A 91 2.72 -13.31 13.16
CA ALA A 91 4.11 -13.12 13.55
C ALA A 91 5.06 -14.06 12.79
N LEU A 92 4.67 -15.32 12.61
CA LEU A 92 5.45 -16.31 11.87
C LEU A 92 5.55 -15.94 10.38
N MET A 93 4.45 -15.52 9.76
CA MET A 93 4.43 -15.06 8.38
C MET A 93 5.31 -13.82 8.21
N PHE A 94 5.20 -12.84 9.10
CA PHE A 94 6.06 -11.65 9.08
C PHE A 94 7.53 -12.03 9.21
N ALA A 95 7.88 -12.88 10.18
CA ALA A 95 9.25 -13.33 10.37
C ALA A 95 9.78 -14.15 9.17
N GLY A 96 8.93 -14.90 8.48
CA GLY A 96 9.29 -15.67 7.29
C GLY A 96 9.52 -14.80 6.05
N ILE A 97 8.73 -13.74 5.88
CA ILE A 97 8.81 -12.84 4.72
C ILE A 97 9.82 -11.70 4.94
N SER A 98 10.04 -11.29 6.19
CA SER A 98 10.90 -10.15 6.52
C SER A 98 12.32 -10.24 5.94
N PRO A 99 13.04 -11.38 5.98
CA PRO A 99 14.37 -11.47 5.39
C PRO A 99 14.39 -11.33 3.87
N ASP A 100 13.29 -11.70 3.20
CA ASP A 100 13.14 -11.60 1.74
C ASP A 100 12.83 -10.16 1.31
N VAL A 101 12.01 -9.44 2.08
CA VAL A 101 11.65 -8.04 1.82
C VAL A 101 12.77 -7.07 2.22
N MET A 102 13.47 -7.32 3.33
CA MET A 102 14.44 -6.37 3.88
C MET A 102 15.86 -6.53 3.31
N ASN A 103 16.19 -7.64 2.65
CA ASN A 103 17.46 -7.79 1.97
C ASN A 103 17.32 -7.46 0.49
N HIS A 104 18.27 -6.70 -0.05
CA HIS A 104 18.32 -6.34 -1.47
C HIS A 104 18.98 -7.42 -2.34
N GLU A 105 19.37 -8.55 -1.73
CA GLU A 105 20.05 -9.67 -2.38
C GLU A 105 19.71 -10.99 -1.66
N GLY A 106 19.51 -12.05 -2.44
CA GLY A 106 19.24 -13.40 -1.95
C GLY A 106 20.11 -14.45 -2.68
N ASN A 107 20.03 -15.71 -2.26
CA ASN A 107 20.89 -16.79 -2.80
C ASN A 107 20.79 -17.00 -4.32
N ASN A 108 19.70 -16.58 -4.96
CA ASN A 108 19.45 -16.78 -6.40
C ASN A 108 18.88 -15.52 -7.11
N TRP A 109 18.84 -14.37 -6.45
CA TRP A 109 18.23 -13.16 -7.03
C TRP A 109 18.87 -11.89 -6.47
N GLN A 110 18.91 -10.83 -7.27
CA GLN A 110 19.44 -9.52 -6.90
C GLN A 110 18.45 -8.41 -7.23
N ASN A 111 18.19 -7.51 -6.29
CA ASN A 111 17.30 -6.36 -6.49
C ASN A 111 18.07 -5.18 -7.13
N VAL A 112 18.43 -5.32 -8.40
CA VAL A 112 19.21 -4.30 -9.15
C VAL A 112 18.54 -2.93 -9.16
N ALA A 113 17.20 -2.87 -9.15
CA ALA A 113 16.45 -1.61 -9.15
C ALA A 113 16.52 -0.88 -7.79
N ALA A 114 16.38 -1.60 -6.67
CA ALA A 114 16.50 -1.01 -5.33
C ALA A 114 17.93 -0.56 -5.04
N VAL A 115 18.93 -1.34 -5.43
CA VAL A 115 20.35 -0.99 -5.26
C VAL A 115 20.70 0.27 -6.05
N ALA A 116 20.22 0.40 -7.30
CA ALA A 116 20.43 1.60 -8.11
C ALA A 116 19.70 2.84 -7.56
N ALA A 117 18.53 2.66 -6.93
CA ALA A 117 17.83 3.75 -6.25
C ALA A 117 18.56 4.23 -4.98
N VAL A 118 19.08 3.30 -4.17
CA VAL A 118 19.88 3.63 -2.98
C VAL A 118 21.19 4.29 -3.36
N ALA A 119 21.88 3.80 -4.39
CA ALA A 119 23.12 4.41 -4.89
C ALA A 119 22.91 5.86 -5.34
N ARG A 120 21.81 6.15 -6.05
CA ARG A 120 21.43 7.52 -6.42
C ARG A 120 21.14 8.41 -5.21
N GLY A 121 20.56 7.86 -4.14
CA GLY A 121 20.30 8.59 -2.89
C GLY A 121 21.54 8.82 -2.03
N ILE A 122 22.59 8.00 -2.18
CA ILE A 122 23.87 8.15 -1.48
C ILE A 122 24.80 9.11 -2.24
N ASP A 123 24.80 9.07 -3.58
CA ASP A 123 25.57 10.02 -4.41
C ASP A 123 25.02 11.46 -4.35
N SER A 124 23.76 11.66 -3.92
CA SER A 124 23.23 12.98 -3.55
C SER A 124 23.71 13.46 -2.16
N GLY A 125 24.67 12.76 -1.56
CA GLY A 125 25.23 13.01 -0.23
C GLY A 125 26.38 14.01 -0.17
N GLU A 126 26.41 15.03 -1.02
CA GLU A 126 27.16 16.26 -0.74
C GLU A 126 26.20 17.26 -0.10
N GLU A 127 26.47 17.63 1.14
CA GLU A 127 25.66 18.52 1.99
C GLU A 127 25.30 19.85 1.28
N GLU A 128 24.09 19.97 0.73
CA GLU A 128 23.40 21.25 0.66
C GLU A 128 22.38 21.32 1.78
N ALA A 129 22.63 22.25 2.70
CA ALA A 129 21.73 22.60 3.78
C ALA A 129 20.37 23.02 3.20
N VAL A 130 19.36 22.19 3.41
CA VAL A 130 17.97 22.54 3.10
C VAL A 130 17.51 23.54 4.13
N GLU A 131 17.44 24.82 3.75
CA GLU A 131 16.66 25.80 4.49
C GLU A 131 15.18 25.37 4.50
N GLU A 132 14.59 25.48 5.69
CA GLU A 132 13.21 25.11 6.03
C GLU A 132 12.17 26.11 5.49
N ASP A 133 12.36 26.60 4.26
CA ASP A 133 11.34 27.43 3.59
C ASP A 133 11.22 27.05 2.11
N ALA A 134 10.00 26.73 1.72
CA ALA A 134 9.56 26.22 0.42
C ALA A 134 10.21 24.91 -0.06
N ALA A 135 9.67 23.78 0.42
CA ALA A 135 9.77 22.52 -0.32
C ALA A 135 9.24 22.74 -1.76
N PRO A 136 10.05 22.58 -2.82
CA PRO A 136 9.47 22.38 -4.13
C PRO A 136 8.77 21.02 -4.03
N ALA A 137 7.50 20.97 -4.42
CA ALA A 137 6.84 19.70 -4.63
C ALA A 137 7.74 18.88 -5.56
N VAL A 138 8.40 17.84 -5.02
CA VAL A 138 8.95 16.79 -5.86
C VAL A 138 7.73 16.09 -6.42
N GLU A 139 7.24 16.61 -7.54
CA GLU A 139 6.34 15.90 -8.42
C GLU A 139 7.10 14.60 -8.76
N LEU A 140 6.60 13.47 -8.26
CA LEU A 140 7.06 12.15 -8.69
C LEU A 140 6.83 12.09 -10.20
N ALA A 141 7.82 12.51 -10.98
CA ALA A 141 7.72 12.61 -12.42
C ALA A 141 7.28 11.26 -12.97
N PHE A 142 6.19 11.27 -13.74
CA PHE A 142 5.67 10.09 -14.39
C PHE A 142 6.77 9.47 -15.26
N ASN A 143 6.99 8.16 -15.12
CA ASN A 143 7.98 7.41 -15.88
C ASN A 143 7.26 6.40 -16.78
N ALA A 144 7.21 6.68 -18.08
CA ALA A 144 6.49 5.86 -19.05
C ALA A 144 7.01 4.43 -19.14
N GLU A 145 8.32 4.19 -19.05
CA GLU A 145 8.91 2.85 -19.08
C GLU A 145 8.44 1.98 -17.90
N SER A 146 8.53 2.51 -16.68
CA SER A 146 8.09 1.81 -15.47
C SER A 146 6.60 1.54 -15.52
N MET A 147 5.81 2.54 -15.92
CA MET A 147 4.36 2.40 -16.01
C MET A 147 3.95 1.46 -17.15
N PHE A 148 4.68 1.43 -18.26
CA PHE A 148 4.44 0.51 -19.37
C PHE A 148 4.61 -0.92 -18.89
N ASN A 149 5.68 -1.19 -18.12
CA ASN A 149 5.92 -2.51 -17.54
C ASN A 149 4.81 -2.95 -16.56
N ILE A 150 4.14 -2.00 -15.90
CA ILE A 150 3.03 -2.30 -14.98
C ILE A 150 1.73 -2.53 -15.74
N VAL A 151 1.38 -1.66 -16.69
CA VAL A 151 0.02 -1.64 -17.29
C VAL A 151 -0.04 -2.24 -18.69
N CYS A 152 0.98 -2.05 -19.53
CA CYS A 152 0.96 -2.42 -20.94
C CYS A 152 1.60 -3.80 -21.17
N ALA A 153 2.73 -4.07 -20.51
CA ALA A 153 3.53 -5.28 -20.69
C ALA A 153 2.79 -6.57 -20.28
N THR A 154 1.75 -6.47 -19.44
CA THR A 154 0.90 -7.62 -19.10
C THR A 154 0.27 -8.26 -20.34
N CYS A 155 -0.04 -7.45 -21.36
CA CYS A 155 -0.54 -7.92 -22.66
C CYS A 155 0.52 -7.84 -23.76
N HIS A 156 1.28 -6.74 -23.82
CA HIS A 156 2.22 -6.46 -24.92
C HIS A 156 3.62 -7.03 -24.69
N GLY A 157 3.93 -7.56 -23.50
CA GLY A 157 5.28 -7.99 -23.12
C GLY A 157 6.21 -6.82 -22.78
N PRO A 158 7.22 -7.01 -21.91
CA PRO A 158 8.17 -5.95 -21.55
C PRO A 158 9.05 -5.52 -22.73
N GLU A 159 9.27 -6.42 -23.69
CA GLU A 159 10.02 -6.16 -24.92
C GLU A 159 9.11 -5.75 -26.10
N GLY A 160 7.82 -5.53 -25.86
CA GLY A 160 6.88 -5.09 -26.89
C GLY A 160 6.52 -6.15 -27.94
N GLN A 161 6.77 -7.43 -27.70
CA GLN A 161 6.57 -8.51 -28.69
C GLN A 161 5.10 -8.97 -28.85
N GLY A 162 4.18 -8.44 -28.04
CA GLY A 162 2.77 -8.86 -28.06
C GLY A 162 2.50 -10.20 -27.37
N ASP A 163 3.46 -10.68 -26.58
CA ASP A 163 3.49 -12.01 -25.94
C ASP A 163 3.37 -11.95 -24.41
N GLY A 164 2.81 -10.87 -23.88
CA GLY A 164 2.55 -10.73 -22.45
C GLY A 164 1.70 -11.88 -21.91
N PRO A 165 1.80 -12.22 -20.61
CA PRO A 165 1.12 -13.38 -20.01
C PRO A 165 -0.40 -13.37 -20.22
N ALA A 166 -1.03 -12.20 -20.29
CA ALA A 166 -2.44 -12.08 -20.63
C ALA A 166 -2.69 -12.00 -22.14
N GLY A 167 -1.72 -11.55 -22.93
CA GLY A 167 -1.83 -11.33 -24.38
C GLY A 167 -1.78 -12.60 -25.23
N VAL A 168 -0.99 -13.60 -24.83
CA VAL A 168 -0.77 -14.84 -25.62
C VAL A 168 -2.05 -15.64 -25.90
N ALA A 169 -3.06 -15.50 -25.05
CA ALA A 169 -4.34 -16.19 -25.12
C ALA A 169 -5.45 -15.39 -25.80
N LEU A 170 -5.19 -14.14 -26.21
CA LEU A 170 -6.19 -13.28 -26.87
C LEU A 170 -6.26 -13.55 -28.38
N ASP A 171 -7.46 -13.36 -28.94
CA ASP A 171 -7.72 -13.43 -30.38
C ASP A 171 -8.47 -12.15 -30.84
N PRO A 172 -7.86 -11.28 -31.67
CA PRO A 172 -6.48 -11.36 -32.13
C PRO A 172 -5.49 -11.06 -31.00
N ARG A 173 -4.27 -11.59 -31.10
CA ARG A 173 -3.18 -11.27 -30.18
C ARG A 173 -2.83 -9.77 -30.25
N PRO A 174 -2.30 -9.19 -29.15
CA PRO A 174 -1.72 -7.85 -29.19
C PRO A 174 -0.66 -7.75 -30.29
N ALA A 175 -0.63 -6.61 -30.98
CA ALA A 175 0.38 -6.36 -32.01
C ALA A 175 1.78 -6.32 -31.39
N SER A 176 2.77 -6.81 -32.15
CA SER A 176 4.18 -6.68 -31.82
C SER A 176 4.69 -5.31 -32.26
N PHE A 177 5.25 -4.55 -31.33
CA PHE A 177 5.88 -3.26 -31.58
C PHE A 177 7.30 -3.39 -32.15
N VAL A 178 7.87 -4.59 -32.16
CA VAL A 178 9.17 -4.85 -32.81
C VAL A 178 9.03 -5.35 -34.25
N ASP A 179 7.80 -5.53 -34.72
CA ASP A 179 7.50 -5.91 -36.11
C ASP A 179 7.55 -4.68 -37.03
N PRO A 180 8.42 -4.64 -38.06
CA PRO A 180 8.44 -3.54 -39.02
C PRO A 180 7.09 -3.32 -39.74
N GLU A 181 6.34 -4.40 -40.02
CA GLU A 181 5.04 -4.30 -40.72
C GLU A 181 4.00 -3.53 -39.89
N PHE A 182 4.10 -3.61 -38.55
CA PHE A 182 3.28 -2.80 -37.66
C PHE A 182 3.52 -1.31 -37.93
N TRP A 183 4.76 -0.88 -38.16
CA TRP A 183 5.08 0.54 -38.31
C TRP A 183 4.79 1.14 -39.69
N GLU A 184 4.58 0.32 -40.73
CA GLU A 184 4.31 0.83 -42.09
C GLU A 184 3.05 1.70 -42.20
N THR A 185 2.12 1.52 -41.28
CA THR A 185 0.75 2.07 -41.38
C THR A 185 0.28 2.73 -40.09
N ARG A 186 1.14 2.84 -39.08
CA ARG A 186 0.82 3.47 -37.80
C ARG A 186 1.84 4.55 -37.47
N ASP A 187 1.34 5.74 -37.20
CA ASP A 187 2.09 6.93 -36.79
C ASP A 187 1.81 7.26 -35.32
N MET A 188 2.50 8.30 -34.82
CA MET A 188 2.36 8.77 -33.45
C MET A 188 0.90 9.08 -33.10
N ASP A 189 0.20 9.83 -33.96
CA ASP A 189 -1.19 10.25 -33.72
C ASP A 189 -2.11 9.05 -33.55
N ARG A 190 -1.93 8.01 -34.37
CA ARG A 190 -2.70 6.77 -34.22
C ARG A 190 -2.39 6.05 -32.90
N ILE A 191 -1.13 6.03 -32.45
CA ILE A 191 -0.75 5.40 -31.17
C ILE A 191 -1.37 6.14 -30.00
N VAL A 192 -1.26 7.48 -29.97
CA VAL A 192 -1.92 8.32 -28.96
C VAL A 192 -3.43 8.06 -28.96
N GLN A 193 -4.05 7.98 -30.13
CA GLN A 193 -5.48 7.72 -30.25
C GLN A 193 -5.87 6.33 -29.70
N VAL A 194 -5.08 5.30 -29.97
CA VAL A 194 -5.29 3.93 -29.46
C VAL A 194 -5.14 3.88 -27.94
N ILE A 195 -4.13 4.54 -27.36
CA ILE A 195 -3.96 4.57 -25.91
C ILE A 195 -5.11 5.34 -25.26
N THR A 196 -5.48 6.50 -25.83
CA THR A 196 -6.55 7.36 -25.31
C THR A 196 -7.91 6.67 -25.33
N ASN A 197 -8.29 6.08 -26.47
CA ASN A 197 -9.66 5.64 -26.76
C ASN A 197 -9.83 4.12 -26.90
N GLY A 198 -8.75 3.36 -26.73
CA GLY A 198 -8.71 1.92 -26.98
C GLY A 198 -8.60 1.58 -28.47
N ALA A 199 -8.18 0.36 -28.79
CA ALA A 199 -7.90 -0.01 -30.18
C ALA A 199 -9.15 -0.11 -31.07
N ALA A 200 -10.33 -0.36 -30.49
CA ALA A 200 -11.60 -0.37 -31.24
C ALA A 200 -11.88 0.98 -31.94
N SER A 201 -11.40 2.09 -31.39
CA SER A 201 -11.57 3.44 -31.98
C SER A 201 -10.95 3.58 -33.37
N VAL A 202 -9.94 2.76 -33.68
CA VAL A 202 -9.22 2.75 -34.97
C VAL A 202 -9.42 1.45 -35.76
N GLY A 203 -10.45 0.67 -35.41
CA GLY A 203 -10.78 -0.60 -36.04
C GLY A 203 -9.96 -1.81 -35.56
N GLY A 204 -9.28 -1.70 -34.42
CA GLY A 204 -8.56 -2.79 -33.76
C GLY A 204 -9.43 -3.60 -32.80
N SER A 205 -8.78 -4.45 -31.98
CA SER A 205 -9.47 -5.32 -31.02
C SER A 205 -10.16 -4.52 -29.90
N PRO A 206 -11.41 -4.85 -29.53
CA PRO A 206 -12.09 -4.22 -28.39
C PRO A 206 -11.49 -4.61 -27.03
N LEU A 207 -10.55 -5.56 -26.99
CA LEU A 207 -9.89 -6.00 -25.77
C LEU A 207 -8.81 -5.02 -25.28
N MET A 208 -8.28 -4.17 -26.18
CA MET A 208 -7.41 -3.08 -25.77
C MET A 208 -8.26 -1.88 -25.35
N VAL A 209 -8.40 -1.72 -24.03
CA VAL A 209 -9.22 -0.70 -23.38
C VAL A 209 -8.68 0.71 -23.59
N ALA A 210 -9.55 1.70 -23.37
CA ALA A 210 -9.19 3.11 -23.31
C ALA A 210 -8.50 3.44 -21.98
N TRP A 211 -7.42 4.22 -22.04
CA TRP A 211 -6.62 4.58 -20.87
C TRP A 211 -6.76 6.05 -20.43
N SER A 212 -7.52 6.85 -21.17
CA SER A 212 -7.85 8.25 -20.83
C SER A 212 -8.59 8.44 -19.51
N ALA A 213 -9.17 7.38 -18.95
CA ALA A 213 -9.78 7.42 -17.61
C ALA A 213 -8.74 7.31 -16.48
N SER A 214 -7.54 6.80 -16.77
CA SER A 214 -6.50 6.50 -15.77
C SER A 214 -5.27 7.41 -15.90
N PHE A 215 -5.03 7.97 -17.09
CA PHE A 215 -3.86 8.80 -17.39
C PHE A 215 -4.29 10.09 -18.09
N ASP A 216 -3.60 11.18 -17.78
CA ASP A 216 -3.81 12.45 -18.46
C ASP A 216 -3.14 12.48 -19.86
N GLU A 217 -3.40 13.55 -20.62
CA GLU A 217 -2.93 13.68 -22.00
C GLU A 217 -1.40 13.72 -22.11
N GLY A 218 -0.70 14.28 -21.12
CA GLY A 218 0.77 14.30 -21.08
C GLY A 218 1.34 12.91 -20.83
N GLN A 219 0.77 12.19 -19.86
CA GLN A 219 1.17 10.80 -19.55
C GLN A 219 0.90 9.85 -20.72
N ILE A 220 -0.20 10.07 -21.45
CA ILE A 220 -0.51 9.32 -22.68
C ILE A 220 0.52 9.60 -23.77
N GLN A 221 0.95 10.86 -23.93
CA GLN A 221 2.01 11.20 -24.88
C GLN A 221 3.32 10.53 -24.49
N ASP A 222 3.69 10.54 -23.21
CA ASP A 222 4.90 9.88 -22.72
C ASP A 222 4.87 8.35 -22.98
N PHE A 223 3.70 7.71 -22.82
CA PHE A 223 3.53 6.31 -23.22
C PHE A 223 3.70 6.10 -24.72
N ALA A 224 3.12 6.96 -25.55
CA ALA A 224 3.22 6.85 -27.00
C ALA A 224 4.68 7.00 -27.46
N ASP A 225 5.40 7.97 -26.89
CA ASP A 225 6.83 8.19 -27.11
C ASP A 225 7.65 6.95 -26.70
N TYR A 226 7.36 6.35 -25.55
CA TYR A 226 8.02 5.11 -25.13
C TYR A 226 7.71 3.94 -26.07
N VAL A 227 6.46 3.77 -26.53
CA VAL A 227 6.09 2.73 -27.50
C VAL A 227 6.84 2.90 -28.82
N MET A 228 7.08 4.13 -29.27
CA MET A 228 7.86 4.43 -30.47
C MET A 228 9.32 3.98 -30.37
N THR A 229 9.88 3.81 -29.16
CA THR A 229 11.25 3.33 -28.98
C THR A 229 11.44 1.86 -29.39
N PHE A 230 10.36 1.07 -29.45
CA PHE A 230 10.41 -0.32 -29.94
C PHE A 230 10.52 -0.42 -31.46
N ARG A 231 10.31 0.68 -32.19
CA ARG A 231 10.42 0.71 -33.64
C ARG A 231 11.82 0.27 -34.07
N PRO A 232 11.96 -0.80 -34.89
CA PRO A 232 13.26 -1.23 -35.38
C PRO A 232 13.95 -0.09 -36.15
N ASN A 233 15.25 0.08 -35.93
CA ASN A 233 16.05 1.00 -36.74
C ASN A 233 16.08 0.51 -38.19
N GLU A 234 15.83 1.42 -39.14
CA GLU A 234 15.92 1.16 -40.59
C GLU A 234 17.34 0.79 -41.05
#